data_AF-A0AB36P906-F1
#
_entry.id   AF-A0AB36P906-F1
#
_cell.length_a   1.000
_cell.length_b   1.000
_cell.length_c   1.000
_cell.angle_alpha   90.00
_cell.angle_beta   90.00
_cell.angle_gamma   90.00
#
_symmetry.space_group_name_H-M   'P 1'
#
loop_
_entity.id
_entity.type
_entity.pdbx_description
1 polymer ?
#
loop_
_entity_poly.entity_id
_entity_poly.type
_entity_poly.pdbx_seq_one_letter_code
_entity_poly.pdbx_strand_id
1 'polypeptide(L)'
;MKDVYIKLEKETDAGIIVSGAKVVATNSALTHYNMIGFGSAQVMGENPDFALMFVAPMDADGVKLISRASYEMVAGATGSPYDYPLSSRFDENDAILVMDNVLIPWENVLIYRDFDRCRRWTMEGGFARMYPLQACVRLAVKLDFITALLKKSLECTGTLEFRGVQADLGEVVAWRNTFWALSDSMCSEATPWVNGAYLPDHAALQTYRVLAPMAYAKIKNIIERNVTSGLIYLPSSARDLNNPQIDQYLAKYVRGSNGMDHVQRIKILKLMWDAIGSEFGGRHELYEINYSGSQDEIRLQCLRQAQSSGNMDKMMAMVDRCLSEYDQNGWTVPHLHNNDDINMLDKLLK
;
A
#
# COMPACT_ATOMS: atom_id res chain seq x y z
N MET A 1 -28.93 3.39 -2.97
CA MET A 1 -27.66 3.88 -3.55
C MET A 1 -27.62 5.39 -3.75
N LYS A 2 -28.68 6.05 -4.26
CA LYS A 2 -28.72 7.53 -4.42
C LYS A 2 -28.71 8.34 -3.10
N ASP A 3 -28.82 7.64 -1.99
CA ASP A 3 -28.98 8.14 -0.61
C ASP A 3 -27.69 8.06 0.20
N VAL A 4 -26.62 7.46 -0.33
CA VAL A 4 -25.35 7.24 0.40
C VAL A 4 -24.19 8.01 -0.23
N TYR A 5 -24.04 7.96 -1.55
CA TYR A 5 -22.91 8.58 -2.24
C TYR A 5 -23.06 10.09 -2.31
N ILE A 6 -21.92 10.79 -2.25
CA ILE A 6 -21.85 12.24 -2.46
C ILE A 6 -22.52 12.60 -3.78
N LYS A 7 -23.47 13.54 -3.71
CA LYS A 7 -24.14 14.12 -4.88
C LYS A 7 -24.44 15.59 -4.65
N LEU A 8 -24.69 16.29 -5.76
CA LEU A 8 -25.31 17.60 -5.76
C LEU A 8 -26.75 17.50 -5.29
N GLU A 9 -27.14 18.34 -4.32
CA GLU A 9 -28.53 18.53 -3.89
C GLU A 9 -29.14 19.82 -4.47
N LYS A 10 -28.35 20.90 -4.54
CA LYS A 10 -28.82 22.20 -5.02
C LYS A 10 -27.69 23.05 -5.60
N GLU A 11 -27.97 23.74 -6.70
CA GLU A 11 -27.13 24.80 -7.26
C GLU A 11 -27.65 26.17 -6.78
N THR A 12 -26.73 27.08 -6.41
CA THR A 12 -27.06 28.42 -5.92
C THR A 12 -26.03 29.44 -6.41
N ASP A 13 -26.36 30.74 -6.32
CA ASP A 13 -25.43 31.81 -6.67
C ASP A 13 -24.15 31.78 -5.82
N ALA A 14 -24.24 31.33 -4.56
CA ALA A 14 -23.11 31.26 -3.64
C ALA A 14 -22.23 30.00 -3.81
N GLY A 15 -22.71 28.99 -4.55
CA GLY A 15 -22.03 27.70 -4.67
C GLY A 15 -23.00 26.53 -4.78
N ILE A 16 -22.50 25.34 -4.46
CA ILE A 16 -23.26 24.08 -4.56
C ILE A 16 -23.51 23.49 -3.18
N ILE A 17 -24.70 22.93 -2.96
CA ILE A 17 -25.03 22.17 -1.75
C ILE A 17 -24.87 20.69 -2.05
N VAL A 18 -24.08 19.98 -1.23
CA VAL A 18 -23.81 18.55 -1.40
C VAL A 18 -24.16 17.76 -0.14
N SER A 19 -24.63 16.53 -0.36
CA SER A 19 -24.90 15.57 0.72
C SER A 19 -24.41 14.17 0.34
N GLY A 20 -24.00 13.40 1.35
CA GLY A 20 -23.58 12.01 1.22
C GLY A 20 -22.37 11.69 2.11
N ALA A 21 -21.77 10.52 1.89
CA ALA A 21 -20.64 10.05 2.69
C ALA A 21 -19.49 9.48 1.84
N LYS A 22 -18.29 9.48 2.41
CA LYS A 22 -17.09 8.82 1.89
C LYS A 22 -16.49 7.89 2.95
N VAL A 23 -15.97 6.78 2.46
CA VAL A 23 -15.31 5.77 3.30
C VAL A 23 -13.90 6.24 3.68
N VAL A 24 -13.49 5.90 4.91
CA VAL A 24 -12.09 5.82 5.37
C VAL A 24 -11.27 7.06 4.96
N ALA A 25 -11.64 8.22 5.48
CA ALA A 25 -10.92 9.47 5.29
C ALA A 25 -9.72 9.51 6.27
N THR A 26 -8.71 8.67 6.00
CA THR A 26 -7.55 8.44 6.88
C THR A 26 -6.92 9.75 7.33
N ASN A 27 -6.84 9.91 8.66
CA ASN A 27 -6.28 11.06 9.37
C ASN A 27 -6.97 12.41 9.13
N SER A 28 -8.18 12.44 8.57
CA SER A 28 -8.87 13.71 8.24
C SER A 28 -9.27 14.53 9.47
N ALA A 29 -9.25 13.95 10.67
CA ALA A 29 -9.46 14.71 11.90
C ALA A 29 -8.34 15.74 12.16
N LEU A 30 -7.18 15.58 11.50
CA LEU A 30 -5.99 16.42 11.66
C LEU A 30 -5.66 17.22 10.39
N THR A 31 -6.53 17.23 9.38
CA THR A 31 -6.34 17.97 8.12
C THR A 31 -7.06 19.31 8.13
N HIS A 32 -6.57 20.27 7.34
CA HIS A 32 -7.26 21.54 7.10
C HIS A 32 -8.42 21.38 6.10
N TYR A 33 -8.20 20.58 5.05
CA TYR A 33 -9.11 20.39 3.94
C TYR A 33 -9.07 18.94 3.45
N ASN A 34 -10.18 18.51 2.85
CA ASN A 34 -10.27 17.26 2.09
C ASN A 34 -10.69 17.54 0.64
N MET A 35 -10.06 16.85 -0.31
CA MET A 35 -10.53 16.79 -1.68
C MET A 35 -11.56 15.65 -1.80
N ILE A 36 -12.75 15.98 -2.28
CA ILE A 36 -13.84 15.04 -2.49
C ILE A 36 -13.99 14.80 -3.98
N GLY A 37 -13.67 13.57 -4.41
CA GLY A 37 -13.73 13.15 -5.81
C GLY A 37 -14.66 11.97 -6.04
N PHE A 38 -14.90 11.66 -7.30
CA PHE A 38 -15.66 10.48 -7.73
C PHE A 38 -14.90 9.17 -7.48
N GLY A 39 -15.61 8.05 -7.31
CA GLY A 39 -15.00 6.72 -7.19
C GLY A 39 -14.67 6.15 -8.57
N SER A 40 -13.40 5.89 -8.87
CA SER A 40 -12.98 5.37 -10.18
C SER A 40 -13.19 3.87 -10.37
N ALA A 41 -13.25 3.10 -9.27
CA ALA A 41 -13.40 1.65 -9.29
C ALA A 41 -14.88 1.19 -9.45
N GLN A 42 -15.83 2.12 -9.48
CA GLN A 42 -17.25 1.83 -9.67
C GLN A 42 -17.79 2.57 -10.88
N VAL A 43 -18.79 1.96 -11.53
CA VAL A 43 -19.50 2.60 -12.64
C VAL A 43 -20.27 3.80 -12.09
N MET A 44 -19.97 5.00 -12.59
CA MET A 44 -20.55 6.26 -12.13
C MET A 44 -22.05 6.40 -12.49
N GLY A 45 -22.55 5.59 -13.43
CA GLY A 45 -23.91 5.67 -13.95
C GLY A 45 -24.12 6.84 -14.93
N GLU A 46 -25.37 7.29 -15.05
CA GLU A 46 -25.79 8.31 -16.04
C GLU A 46 -26.25 9.64 -15.41
N ASN A 47 -26.36 9.72 -14.07
CA ASN A 47 -26.77 10.96 -13.42
C ASN A 47 -25.56 11.89 -13.15
N PRO A 48 -25.46 13.06 -13.82
CA PRO A 48 -24.31 13.96 -13.67
C PRO A 48 -24.21 14.61 -12.29
N ASP A 49 -25.23 14.52 -11.43
CA ASP A 49 -25.17 15.03 -10.06
C ASP A 49 -24.12 14.32 -9.18
N PHE A 50 -23.62 13.16 -9.62
CA PHE A 50 -22.51 12.43 -8.99
C PHE A 50 -21.14 12.73 -9.60
N ALA A 51 -21.09 13.43 -10.74
CA ALA A 51 -19.86 13.76 -11.46
C ALA A 51 -19.24 15.05 -10.91
N LEU A 52 -18.70 14.95 -9.69
CA LEU A 52 -18.18 16.08 -8.92
C LEU A 52 -16.74 15.87 -8.48
N MET A 53 -15.98 16.97 -8.44
CA MET A 53 -14.72 17.09 -7.73
C MET A 53 -14.61 18.47 -7.11
N PHE A 54 -14.40 18.55 -5.80
CA PHE A 54 -14.32 19.81 -5.06
C PHE A 54 -13.46 19.65 -3.80
N VAL A 55 -13.16 20.77 -3.15
CA VAL A 55 -12.43 20.83 -1.89
C VAL A 55 -13.36 21.32 -0.77
N ALA A 56 -13.31 20.68 0.40
CA ALA A 56 -14.11 21.08 1.56
C ALA A 56 -13.18 21.34 2.76
N PRO A 57 -13.30 22.49 3.44
CA PRO A 57 -12.64 22.69 4.72
C PRO A 57 -13.24 21.77 5.78
N MET A 58 -12.40 21.30 6.71
CA MET A 58 -12.83 20.36 7.75
C MET A 58 -13.76 20.98 8.81
N ASP A 59 -13.81 22.31 8.90
CA ASP A 59 -14.69 23.07 9.79
C ASP A 59 -15.95 23.63 9.08
N ALA A 60 -16.19 23.26 7.81
CA ALA A 60 -17.39 23.68 7.11
C ALA A 60 -18.66 23.10 7.78
N ASP A 61 -19.68 23.94 7.95
CA ASP A 61 -20.97 23.51 8.51
C ASP A 61 -21.54 22.33 7.70
N GLY A 62 -21.86 21.25 8.41
CA GLY A 62 -22.36 20.00 7.82
C GLY A 62 -21.28 18.95 7.53
N VAL A 63 -19.98 19.31 7.56
CA VAL A 63 -18.88 18.35 7.53
C VAL A 63 -18.74 17.70 8.90
N LYS A 64 -18.76 16.36 8.93
CA LYS A 64 -18.69 15.57 10.16
C LYS A 64 -17.77 14.38 9.94
N LEU A 65 -17.00 14.05 10.98
CA LEU A 65 -16.21 12.82 11.05
C LEU A 65 -16.77 11.91 12.12
N ILE A 66 -17.02 10.66 11.76
CA ILE A 66 -17.37 9.59 12.71
C ILE A 66 -16.15 8.68 12.79
N SER A 67 -15.36 8.87 13.84
CA SER A 67 -14.10 8.16 14.06
C SER A 67 -14.32 6.66 14.29
N ARG A 68 -13.36 5.85 13.84
CA ARG A 68 -13.23 4.46 14.30
C ARG A 68 -12.68 4.41 15.72
N ALA A 69 -12.58 3.21 16.30
CA ALA A 69 -11.83 2.97 17.53
C ALA A 69 -10.41 3.57 17.43
N SER A 70 -9.97 4.29 18.47
CA SER A 70 -8.65 4.92 18.52
C SER A 70 -7.65 3.99 19.23
N TYR A 71 -6.64 3.55 18.48
CA TYR A 71 -5.55 2.74 19.02
C TYR A 71 -4.66 3.58 19.93
N GLU A 72 -4.49 4.86 19.63
CA GLU A 72 -3.77 5.80 20.49
C GLU A 72 -4.43 5.93 21.87
N MET A 73 -5.75 6.14 21.90
CA MET A 73 -6.51 6.23 23.15
C MET A 73 -6.44 4.91 23.95
N VAL A 74 -6.61 3.75 23.30
CA VAL A 74 -6.50 2.44 23.96
C VAL A 74 -5.09 2.21 24.50
N ALA A 75 -4.05 2.51 23.71
CA ALA A 75 -2.66 2.41 24.15
C ALA A 75 -2.37 3.33 25.34
N GLY A 76 -2.95 4.54 25.38
CA GLY A 76 -2.81 5.47 26.51
C GLY A 76 -3.60 5.04 27.75
N ALA A 77 -4.82 4.54 27.59
CA ALA A 77 -5.71 4.17 28.69
C ALA A 77 -5.33 2.85 29.35
N THR A 78 -4.90 1.86 28.56
CA THR A 78 -4.67 0.48 29.04
C THR A 78 -3.25 -0.03 28.79
N GLY A 79 -2.39 0.77 28.18
CA GLY A 79 -1.01 0.42 27.89
C GLY A 79 -0.01 1.47 28.36
N SER A 80 1.10 1.57 27.64
CA SER A 80 2.12 2.61 27.81
C SER A 80 2.92 2.76 26.51
N PRO A 81 3.72 3.81 26.34
CA PRO A 81 4.64 3.92 25.20
C PRO A 81 5.65 2.77 25.10
N TYR A 82 5.96 2.10 26.21
CA TYR A 82 6.82 0.91 26.19
C TYR A 82 6.06 -0.33 25.68
N ASP A 83 4.77 -0.41 25.97
CA ASP A 83 3.93 -1.54 25.61
C ASP A 83 3.41 -1.48 24.16
N TYR A 84 3.04 -0.27 23.72
CA TYR A 84 2.50 0.01 22.38
C TYR A 84 3.19 1.26 21.76
N PRO A 85 4.48 1.15 21.41
CA PRO A 85 5.32 2.28 20.96
C PRO A 85 4.96 2.90 19.61
N LEU A 86 4.11 2.25 18.80
CA LEU A 86 3.64 2.75 17.51
C LEU A 86 2.20 3.25 17.62
N SER A 87 1.31 2.43 18.19
CA SER A 87 -0.10 2.80 18.40
C SER A 87 -0.24 4.12 19.16
N SER A 88 0.63 4.38 20.13
CA SER A 88 0.58 5.56 21.00
C SER A 88 0.97 6.89 20.35
N ARG A 89 1.43 6.90 19.09
CA ARG A 89 1.91 8.13 18.43
C ARG A 89 1.78 8.18 16.91
N PHE A 90 1.35 7.10 16.26
CA PHE A 90 1.22 7.03 14.80
C PHE A 90 -0.16 6.54 14.36
N ASP A 91 -1.17 6.54 15.23
CA ASP A 91 -2.53 6.14 14.89
C ASP A 91 -3.22 7.17 14.00
N GLU A 92 -3.29 6.88 12.70
CA GLU A 92 -4.05 7.67 11.74
C GLU A 92 -5.51 7.21 11.70
N ASN A 93 -6.40 7.90 12.43
CA ASN A 93 -7.81 7.46 12.54
C ASN A 93 -8.52 7.44 11.17
N ASP A 94 -9.13 6.30 10.85
CA ASP A 94 -9.89 6.09 9.61
C ASP A 94 -11.35 6.46 9.81
N ALA A 95 -11.66 7.75 9.75
CA ALA A 95 -13.00 8.25 10.00
C ALA A 95 -13.92 8.06 8.79
N ILE A 96 -15.22 7.86 9.05
CA ILE A 96 -16.27 8.04 8.06
C ILE A 96 -16.47 9.54 7.88
N LEU A 97 -16.36 10.03 6.65
CA LEU A 97 -16.61 11.42 6.32
C LEU A 97 -18.05 11.58 5.84
N VAL A 98 -18.82 12.41 6.55
CA VAL A 98 -20.22 12.72 6.24
C VAL A 98 -20.31 14.20 5.86
N MET A 99 -21.03 14.47 4.78
CA MET A 99 -21.42 15.80 4.35
C MET A 99 -22.95 15.87 4.42
N ASP A 100 -23.46 16.71 5.31
CA ASP A 100 -24.89 16.94 5.50
C ASP A 100 -25.23 18.36 5.07
N ASN A 101 -25.75 18.51 3.85
CA ASN A 101 -26.14 19.78 3.24
C ASN A 101 -25.04 20.85 3.30
N VAL A 102 -23.81 20.46 2.97
CA VAL A 102 -22.65 21.34 3.01
C VAL A 102 -22.67 22.28 1.81
N LEU A 103 -22.56 23.59 2.05
CA LEU A 103 -22.33 24.59 1.01
C LEU A 103 -20.85 24.61 0.62
N ILE A 104 -20.57 24.33 -0.65
CA ILE A 104 -19.26 24.42 -1.27
C ILE A 104 -19.23 25.66 -2.17
N PRO A 105 -18.42 26.68 -1.85
CA PRO A 105 -18.26 27.86 -2.68
C PRO A 105 -17.73 27.51 -4.07
N TRP A 106 -18.10 28.30 -5.09
CA TRP A 106 -17.68 28.05 -6.47
C TRP A 106 -16.15 28.03 -6.63
N GLU A 107 -15.42 28.80 -5.83
CA GLU A 107 -13.96 28.84 -5.78
C GLU A 107 -13.33 27.49 -5.41
N ASN A 108 -14.07 26.61 -4.74
CA ASN A 108 -13.62 25.30 -4.31
C ASN A 108 -14.07 24.16 -5.25
N VAL A 109 -14.78 24.47 -6.33
CA VAL A 109 -15.27 23.48 -7.31
C VAL A 109 -14.25 23.31 -8.45
N LEU A 110 -13.86 22.06 -8.73
CA LEU A 110 -12.86 21.72 -9.75
C LEU A 110 -13.49 21.02 -10.97
N ILE A 111 -14.42 20.10 -10.74
CA ILE A 111 -15.21 19.42 -11.78
C ILE A 111 -16.67 19.46 -11.35
N TYR A 112 -17.54 19.96 -12.23
CA TYR A 112 -18.96 20.18 -11.92
C TYR A 112 -19.87 19.55 -12.97
N ARG A 113 -20.63 18.52 -12.59
CA ARG A 113 -21.59 17.79 -13.43
C ARG A 113 -21.02 17.36 -14.79
N ASP A 114 -19.75 17.00 -14.81
CA ASP A 114 -18.98 16.75 -16.04
C ASP A 114 -18.39 15.34 -16.04
N PHE A 115 -19.12 14.43 -16.67
CA PHE A 115 -18.68 13.04 -16.83
C PHE A 115 -17.41 12.90 -17.67
N ASP A 116 -17.19 13.77 -18.65
CA ASP A 116 -16.04 13.69 -19.53
C ASP A 116 -14.76 14.00 -18.76
N ARG A 117 -14.74 15.13 -18.04
CA ARG A 117 -13.60 15.48 -17.17
C ARG A 117 -13.39 14.46 -16.07
N CYS A 118 -14.44 13.94 -15.43
CA CYS A 118 -14.29 12.87 -14.44
C CYS A 118 -13.60 11.63 -15.04
N ARG A 119 -14.03 11.15 -16.21
CA ARG A 119 -13.42 9.97 -16.84
C ARG A 119 -11.96 10.20 -17.23
N ARG A 120 -11.63 11.39 -17.73
CA ARG A 120 -10.26 11.72 -18.16
C ARG A 120 -9.31 12.04 -17.01
N TRP A 121 -9.82 12.51 -15.86
CA TRP A 121 -8.98 13.02 -14.75
C TRP A 121 -7.96 12.01 -14.21
N THR A 122 -8.27 10.71 -14.17
CA THR A 122 -7.29 9.70 -13.72
C THR A 122 -6.05 9.64 -14.63
N MET A 123 -6.21 9.91 -15.94
CA MET A 123 -5.10 9.89 -16.90
C MET A 123 -4.47 11.26 -17.10
N GLU A 124 -5.29 12.32 -17.09
CA GLU A 124 -4.91 13.68 -17.49
C GLU A 124 -4.75 14.65 -16.31
N GLY A 125 -5.29 14.34 -15.13
CA GLY A 125 -5.23 15.21 -13.95
C GLY A 125 -3.90 15.15 -13.18
N GLY A 126 -3.01 14.20 -13.53
CA GLY A 126 -1.67 14.08 -12.96
C GLY A 126 -1.60 13.38 -11.59
N PHE A 127 -2.56 13.60 -10.68
CA PHE A 127 -2.49 13.06 -9.30
C PHE A 127 -2.25 11.54 -9.24
N ALA A 128 -3.02 10.74 -10.01
CA ALA A 128 -2.87 9.28 -10.06
C ALA A 128 -1.50 8.83 -10.62
N ARG A 129 -0.83 9.71 -11.37
CA ARG A 129 0.53 9.52 -11.92
C ARG A 129 1.63 10.12 -11.04
N MET A 130 1.31 10.53 -9.81
CA MET A 130 2.25 11.20 -8.90
C MET A 130 2.23 10.61 -7.50
N TYR A 131 1.05 10.42 -6.90
CA TYR A 131 0.95 9.96 -5.51
C TYR A 131 1.66 8.62 -5.22
N PRO A 132 1.74 7.63 -6.14
CA PRO A 132 2.37 6.36 -5.81
C PRO A 132 3.89 6.49 -5.57
N LEU A 133 4.54 7.57 -6.03
CA LEU A 133 5.95 7.85 -5.69
C LEU A 133 6.12 8.04 -4.18
N GLN A 134 5.32 8.93 -3.58
CA GLN A 134 5.36 9.17 -2.14
C GLN A 134 5.03 7.89 -1.37
N ALA A 135 4.04 7.14 -1.83
CA ALA A 135 3.60 5.95 -1.11
C ALA A 135 4.60 4.78 -1.21
N CYS A 136 5.31 4.66 -2.34
CA CYS A 136 6.39 3.69 -2.52
C CYS A 136 7.57 4.00 -1.59
N VAL A 137 8.02 5.26 -1.54
CA VAL A 137 9.12 5.68 -0.65
C VAL A 137 8.72 5.50 0.82
N ARG A 138 7.51 5.89 1.20
CA ARG A 138 6.99 5.69 2.56
C ARG A 138 6.98 4.20 2.95
N LEU A 139 6.57 3.31 2.04
CA LEU A 139 6.64 1.87 2.28
C LEU A 139 8.10 1.40 2.38
N ALA A 140 8.99 1.84 1.50
CA ALA A 140 10.41 1.48 1.53
C ALA A 140 11.07 1.84 2.88
N VAL A 141 10.80 3.03 3.41
CA VAL A 141 11.25 3.47 4.75
C VAL A 141 10.65 2.59 5.87
N LYS A 142 9.36 2.24 5.78
CA LYS A 142 8.76 1.27 6.71
C LYS A 142 9.47 -0.09 6.65
N LEU A 143 9.87 -0.53 5.46
CA LEU A 143 10.58 -1.79 5.28
C LEU A 143 12.03 -1.74 5.75
N ASP A 144 12.71 -0.57 5.71
CA ASP A 144 13.98 -0.38 6.42
C ASP A 144 13.82 -0.69 7.91
N PHE A 145 12.79 -0.08 8.51
CA PHE A 145 12.45 -0.26 9.92
C PHE A 145 12.12 -1.72 10.25
N ILE A 146 11.19 -2.35 9.50
CA ILE A 146 10.76 -3.73 9.73
C ILE A 146 11.92 -4.71 9.54
N THR A 147 12.75 -4.54 8.51
CA THR A 147 13.89 -5.44 8.24
C THR A 147 14.89 -5.42 9.40
N ALA A 148 15.28 -4.23 9.85
CA ALA A 148 16.21 -4.09 10.96
C ALA A 148 15.59 -4.56 12.29
N LEU A 149 14.29 -4.31 12.51
CA LEU A 149 13.57 -4.76 13.69
C LEU A 149 13.40 -6.29 13.72
N LEU A 150 13.19 -6.93 12.57
CA LEU A 150 13.17 -8.39 12.45
C LEU A 150 14.54 -8.96 12.81
N LYS A 151 15.62 -8.42 12.26
CA LYS A 151 16.98 -8.82 12.65
C LYS A 151 17.17 -8.71 14.17
N LYS A 152 16.83 -7.57 14.78
CA LYS A 152 16.91 -7.40 16.25
C LYS A 152 16.05 -8.41 17.01
N SER A 153 14.86 -8.72 16.52
CA SER A 153 13.97 -9.72 17.14
C SER A 153 14.56 -11.13 17.10
N LEU A 154 15.25 -11.48 16.01
CA LEU A 154 15.95 -12.75 15.85
C LEU A 154 17.24 -12.82 16.70
N GLU A 155 17.91 -11.67 16.91
CA GLU A 155 19.01 -11.55 17.88
C GLU A 155 18.50 -11.77 19.32
N CYS A 156 17.32 -11.25 19.67
CA CYS A 156 16.69 -11.49 20.96
C CYS A 156 16.47 -12.98 21.24
N THR A 157 16.01 -13.75 20.25
CA THR A 157 15.73 -15.19 20.38
C THR A 157 16.96 -16.07 20.17
N GLY A 158 18.01 -15.55 19.53
CA GLY A 158 19.23 -16.30 19.18
C GLY A 158 19.10 -17.14 17.92
N THR A 159 17.95 -17.12 17.23
CA THR A 159 17.71 -17.99 16.07
C THR A 159 18.35 -17.49 14.77
N LEU A 160 18.92 -16.28 14.78
CA LEU A 160 19.61 -15.70 13.62
C LEU A 160 20.82 -16.52 13.16
N GLU A 161 21.36 -17.42 13.98
CA GLU A 161 22.46 -18.32 13.59
C GLU A 161 22.02 -19.44 12.61
N PHE A 162 20.71 -19.71 12.51
CA PHE A 162 20.21 -20.79 11.67
C PHE A 162 20.06 -20.39 10.21
N ARG A 163 20.53 -21.26 9.29
CA ARG A 163 20.49 -21.04 7.83
C ARG A 163 19.08 -20.68 7.33
N GLY A 164 18.05 -21.40 7.77
CA GLY A 164 16.67 -21.14 7.34
C GLY A 164 16.17 -19.75 7.74
N VAL A 165 16.49 -19.32 8.97
CA VAL A 165 16.12 -18.01 9.50
C VAL A 165 16.85 -16.88 8.76
N GLN A 166 18.12 -17.06 8.43
CA GLN A 166 18.88 -16.10 7.63
C GLN A 166 18.34 -15.97 6.20
N ALA A 167 17.95 -17.10 5.59
CA ALA A 167 17.35 -17.09 4.25
C ALA A 167 16.03 -16.30 4.24
N ASP A 168 15.19 -16.52 5.25
CA ASP A 168 13.93 -15.80 5.41
C ASP A 168 14.13 -14.29 5.66
N LEU A 169 15.10 -13.90 6.49
CA LEU A 169 15.49 -12.49 6.65
C LEU A 169 16.03 -11.91 5.33
N GLY A 170 16.79 -12.70 4.57
CA GLY A 170 17.28 -12.32 3.24
C GLY A 170 16.16 -12.03 2.25
N GLU A 171 15.04 -12.76 2.31
CA GLU A 171 13.86 -12.47 1.49
C GLU A 171 13.21 -11.13 1.90
N VAL A 172 13.13 -10.83 3.20
CA VAL A 172 12.63 -9.52 3.69
C VAL A 172 13.54 -8.37 3.20
N VAL A 173 14.86 -8.56 3.23
CA VAL A 173 15.82 -7.61 2.66
C VAL A 173 15.58 -7.41 1.16
N ALA A 174 15.31 -8.47 0.40
CA ALA A 174 15.02 -8.38 -1.02
C ALA A 174 13.75 -7.57 -1.29
N TRP A 175 12.66 -7.82 -0.56
CA TRP A 175 11.44 -7.01 -0.66
C TRP A 175 11.70 -5.53 -0.34
N ARG A 176 12.43 -5.26 0.75
CA ARG A 176 12.87 -3.91 1.10
C ARG A 176 13.62 -3.24 -0.06
N ASN A 177 14.57 -3.93 -0.69
CA ASN A 177 15.38 -3.39 -1.78
C ASN A 177 14.53 -3.11 -3.02
N THR A 178 13.55 -3.97 -3.33
CA THR A 178 12.65 -3.79 -4.47
C THR A 178 11.95 -2.42 -4.45
N PHE A 179 11.44 -1.97 -3.30
CA PHE A 179 10.70 -0.70 -3.25
C PHE A 179 11.61 0.53 -3.34
N TRP A 180 12.86 0.44 -2.86
CA TRP A 180 13.86 1.47 -3.12
C TRP A 180 14.21 1.53 -4.61
N ALA A 181 14.50 0.39 -5.23
CA ALA A 181 14.81 0.32 -6.67
C ALA A 181 13.65 0.80 -7.55
N LEU A 182 12.40 0.52 -7.17
CA LEU A 182 11.22 1.06 -7.85
C LEU A 182 11.16 2.58 -7.74
N SER A 183 11.46 3.15 -6.57
CA SER A 183 11.49 4.61 -6.41
C SER A 183 12.62 5.28 -7.21
N ASP A 184 13.76 4.60 -7.34
CA ASP A 184 14.87 5.07 -8.19
C ASP A 184 14.42 5.12 -9.66
N SER A 185 13.82 4.02 -10.16
CA SER A 185 13.30 3.94 -11.54
C SER A 185 12.18 4.94 -11.81
N MET A 186 11.29 5.19 -10.84
CA MET A 186 10.27 6.24 -10.94
C MET A 186 10.91 7.60 -11.28
N CYS A 187 12.09 7.89 -10.72
CA CYS A 187 12.78 9.16 -10.92
C CYS A 187 13.65 9.16 -12.18
N SER A 188 14.44 8.09 -12.42
CA SER A 188 15.39 8.04 -13.53
C SER A 188 14.71 8.00 -14.89
N GLU A 189 13.55 7.32 -14.97
CA GLU A 189 12.77 7.16 -16.20
C GLU A 189 11.61 8.18 -16.28
N ALA A 190 11.70 9.28 -15.53
CA ALA A 190 10.69 10.34 -15.54
C ALA A 190 10.54 10.97 -16.93
N THR A 191 9.31 11.34 -17.28
CA THR A 191 8.97 11.88 -18.61
C THR A 191 8.47 13.32 -18.52
N PRO A 192 8.84 14.19 -19.48
CA PRO A 192 8.22 15.50 -19.60
C PRO A 192 6.71 15.39 -19.79
N TRP A 193 5.99 16.35 -19.23
CA TRP A 193 4.54 16.47 -19.35
C TRP A 193 4.19 17.89 -19.81
N VAL A 194 3.01 18.39 -19.45
CA VAL A 194 2.55 19.72 -19.86
C VAL A 194 3.25 20.83 -19.08
N ASN A 195 3.39 22.00 -19.70
CA ASN A 195 3.90 23.22 -19.05
C ASN A 195 5.28 23.07 -18.38
N GLY A 196 6.12 22.18 -18.91
CA GLY A 196 7.47 21.92 -18.37
C GLY A 196 7.49 21.04 -17.10
N ALA A 197 6.35 20.55 -16.63
CA ALA A 197 6.29 19.59 -15.53
C ALA A 197 6.88 18.23 -15.96
N TYR A 198 7.32 17.43 -15.00
CA TYR A 198 7.73 16.05 -15.18
C TYR A 198 6.86 15.11 -14.36
N LEU A 199 6.60 13.92 -14.90
CA LEU A 199 5.93 12.84 -14.20
C LEU A 199 6.89 11.66 -13.98
N PRO A 200 6.86 11.01 -12.80
CA PRO A 200 7.62 9.80 -12.57
C PRO A 200 7.17 8.67 -13.51
N ASP A 201 8.03 7.66 -13.70
CA ASP A 201 7.73 6.55 -14.60
C ASP A 201 6.45 5.82 -14.22
N HIS A 202 5.52 5.77 -15.17
CA HIS A 202 4.19 5.27 -14.91
C HIS A 202 4.17 3.75 -14.73
N ALA A 203 5.08 3.00 -15.36
CA ALA A 203 5.15 1.54 -15.19
C ALA A 203 5.62 1.18 -13.77
N ALA A 204 6.63 1.87 -13.24
CA ALA A 204 7.14 1.69 -11.89
C ALA A 204 6.06 2.04 -10.83
N LEU A 205 5.27 3.10 -11.04
CA LEU A 205 4.14 3.43 -10.16
C LEU A 205 3.12 2.28 -10.07
N GLN A 206 2.73 1.70 -11.20
CA GLN A 206 1.77 0.59 -11.20
C GLN A 206 2.38 -0.68 -10.59
N THR A 207 3.67 -0.93 -10.86
CA THR A 207 4.40 -2.07 -10.29
C THR A 207 4.45 -2.02 -8.77
N TYR A 208 4.74 -0.86 -8.18
CA TYR A 208 4.67 -0.67 -6.72
C TYR A 208 3.30 -1.07 -6.16
N ARG A 209 2.22 -0.57 -6.78
CA ARG A 209 0.85 -0.82 -6.30
C ARG A 209 0.49 -2.29 -6.33
N VAL A 210 0.94 -3.03 -7.35
CA VAL A 210 0.70 -4.48 -7.46
C VAL A 210 1.55 -5.27 -6.47
N LEU A 211 2.83 -4.93 -6.29
CA LEU A 211 3.75 -5.71 -5.46
C LEU A 211 3.58 -5.46 -3.96
N ALA A 212 3.23 -4.24 -3.55
CA ALA A 212 3.14 -3.86 -2.13
C ALA A 212 2.23 -4.79 -1.29
N PRO A 213 0.99 -5.11 -1.71
CA PRO A 213 0.13 -6.04 -0.96
C PRO A 213 0.76 -7.43 -0.76
N MET A 214 1.38 -7.98 -1.82
CA MET A 214 1.99 -9.31 -1.77
C MET A 214 3.24 -9.33 -0.87
N ALA A 215 4.10 -8.32 -1.01
CA ALA A 215 5.30 -8.20 -0.22
C ALA A 215 4.97 -8.01 1.27
N TYR A 216 4.04 -7.12 1.60
CA TYR A 216 3.71 -6.83 3.00
C TYR A 216 3.13 -8.05 3.72
N ALA A 217 2.19 -8.77 3.07
CA ALA A 217 1.63 -10.01 3.60
C ALA A 217 2.69 -11.11 3.77
N LYS A 218 3.59 -11.27 2.80
CA LYS A 218 4.69 -12.24 2.88
C LYS A 218 5.67 -11.90 4.02
N ILE A 219 6.03 -10.63 4.18
CA ILE A 219 6.93 -10.16 5.23
C ILE A 219 6.32 -10.40 6.61
N LYS A 220 5.04 -10.08 6.81
CA LYS A 220 4.34 -10.40 8.07
C LYS A 220 4.40 -11.89 8.38
N ASN A 221 4.08 -12.74 7.40
CA ASN A 221 4.17 -14.19 7.57
C ASN A 221 5.59 -14.68 7.93
N ILE A 222 6.63 -14.10 7.31
CA ILE A 222 8.03 -14.40 7.63
C ILE A 222 8.36 -14.03 9.08
N ILE A 223 7.90 -12.87 9.57
CA ILE A 223 8.13 -12.43 10.94
C ILE A 223 7.48 -13.43 11.91
N GLU A 224 6.20 -13.74 11.72
CA GLU A 224 5.44 -14.63 12.61
C GLU A 224 6.05 -16.05 12.65
N ARG A 225 6.46 -16.60 11.51
CA ARG A 225 7.01 -17.96 11.42
C ARG A 225 8.45 -18.10 11.94
N ASN A 226 9.20 -17.01 12.10
CA ASN A 226 10.58 -17.03 12.60
C ASN A 226 10.73 -16.51 14.03
N VAL A 227 10.02 -15.44 14.40
CA VAL A 227 10.06 -14.92 15.78
C VAL A 227 9.16 -15.76 16.69
N THR A 228 8.10 -16.36 16.14
CA THR A 228 7.26 -17.38 16.78
C THR A 228 6.82 -17.01 18.19
N SER A 229 7.14 -17.84 19.20
CA SER A 229 6.76 -17.64 20.59
C SER A 229 7.36 -16.38 21.22
N GLY A 230 8.42 -15.81 20.64
CA GLY A 230 9.01 -14.57 21.11
C GLY A 230 8.01 -13.40 21.14
N LEU A 231 7.01 -13.42 20.26
CA LEU A 231 5.99 -12.37 20.17
C LEU A 231 4.88 -12.48 21.23
N ILE A 232 4.75 -13.63 21.89
CA ILE A 232 3.73 -13.85 22.94
C ILE A 232 4.34 -14.12 24.32
N TYR A 233 5.63 -14.47 24.39
CA TYR A 233 6.36 -14.69 25.63
C TYR A 233 6.82 -13.37 26.27
N LEU A 234 5.85 -12.48 26.54
CA LEU A 234 6.05 -11.11 27.01
C LEU A 234 5.16 -10.81 28.22
N PRO A 235 5.64 -10.01 29.21
CA PRO A 235 4.80 -9.56 30.31
C PRO A 235 3.74 -8.56 29.82
N SER A 236 2.71 -8.36 30.65
CA SER A 236 1.56 -7.54 30.29
C SER A 236 1.94 -6.07 30.10
N SER A 237 2.77 -5.52 30.98
CA SER A 237 3.00 -4.07 31.04
C SER A 237 4.41 -3.72 31.48
N ALA A 238 4.85 -2.50 31.15
CA ALA A 238 5.97 -1.85 31.83
C ALA A 238 5.82 -1.82 33.37
N ARG A 239 4.58 -1.92 33.89
CA ARG A 239 4.31 -2.06 35.33
C ARG A 239 4.89 -3.34 35.93
N ASP A 240 4.99 -4.42 35.16
CA ASP A 240 5.59 -5.68 35.61
C ASP A 240 7.10 -5.54 35.84
N LEU A 241 7.77 -4.75 35.00
CA LEU A 241 9.18 -4.38 35.16
C LEU A 241 9.43 -3.48 36.37
N ASN A 242 8.43 -2.66 36.72
CA ASN A 242 8.49 -1.75 37.87
C ASN A 242 8.04 -2.41 39.19
N ASN A 243 7.62 -3.67 39.16
CA ASN A 243 7.30 -4.45 40.35
C ASN A 243 8.43 -5.45 40.62
N PRO A 244 9.31 -5.22 41.63
CA PRO A 244 10.44 -6.10 41.91
C PRO A 244 10.06 -7.57 42.15
N GLN A 245 8.84 -7.83 42.65
CA GLN A 245 8.37 -9.20 42.87
C GLN A 245 8.19 -9.96 41.57
N ILE A 246 7.83 -9.28 40.48
CA ILE A 246 7.67 -9.85 39.14
C ILE A 246 8.98 -9.73 38.36
N ASP A 247 9.62 -8.57 38.40
CA ASP A 247 10.81 -8.24 37.61
C ASP A 247 11.98 -9.20 37.86
N GLN A 248 12.17 -9.68 39.09
CA GLN A 248 13.18 -10.71 39.39
C GLN A 248 13.02 -11.98 38.54
N TYR A 249 11.78 -12.35 38.18
CA TYR A 249 11.50 -13.50 37.32
C TYR A 249 11.71 -13.15 35.86
N LEU A 250 11.32 -11.95 35.43
CA LEU A 250 11.55 -11.46 34.07
C LEU A 250 13.05 -11.37 33.76
N ALA A 251 13.84 -10.85 34.69
CA ALA A 251 15.29 -10.76 34.61
C ALA A 251 15.97 -12.12 34.41
N LYS A 252 15.42 -13.18 35.01
CA LYS A 252 15.98 -14.53 34.91
C LYS A 252 15.48 -15.30 33.69
N TYR A 253 14.17 -15.31 33.46
CA TYR A 253 13.49 -16.22 32.53
C TYR A 253 13.14 -15.58 31.19
N VAL A 254 13.10 -14.25 31.11
CA VAL A 254 12.73 -13.48 29.91
C VAL A 254 13.89 -12.59 29.46
N ARG A 255 15.14 -13.01 29.73
CA ARG A 255 16.35 -12.37 29.19
C ARG A 255 16.52 -12.66 27.69
N GLY A 256 17.22 -11.77 26.99
CA GLY A 256 17.63 -12.02 25.61
C GLY A 256 18.76 -13.06 25.51
N SER A 257 18.93 -13.60 24.31
CA SER A 257 20.09 -14.43 23.98
C SER A 257 21.37 -13.60 24.00
N ASN A 258 22.52 -14.27 24.16
CA ASN A 258 23.86 -13.68 24.06
C ASN A 258 24.12 -12.47 24.97
N GLY A 259 23.56 -12.47 26.19
CA GLY A 259 23.84 -11.46 27.21
C GLY A 259 22.96 -10.20 27.17
N MET A 260 21.95 -10.15 26.30
CA MET A 260 20.96 -9.07 26.30
C MET A 260 20.04 -9.16 27.53
N ASP A 261 19.82 -8.03 28.21
CA ASP A 261 18.93 -7.97 29.37
C ASP A 261 17.44 -8.10 28.98
N HIS A 262 16.58 -8.39 29.97
CA HIS A 262 15.16 -8.63 29.75
C HIS A 262 14.39 -7.36 29.34
N VAL A 263 14.76 -6.18 29.86
CA VAL A 263 14.11 -4.92 29.49
C VAL A 263 14.33 -4.65 28.01
N GLN A 264 15.56 -4.76 27.52
CA GLN A 264 15.85 -4.54 26.10
C GLN A 264 15.16 -5.60 25.21
N ARG A 265 15.16 -6.88 25.61
CA ARG A 265 14.45 -7.94 24.88
C ARG A 265 12.95 -7.64 24.76
N ILE A 266 12.30 -7.39 25.89
CA ILE A 266 10.85 -7.15 25.93
C ILE A 266 10.49 -5.91 25.11
N LYS A 267 11.29 -4.85 25.21
CA LYS A 267 11.11 -3.61 24.43
C LYS A 267 11.12 -3.87 22.92
N ILE A 268 12.09 -4.64 22.44
CA ILE A 268 12.21 -4.98 21.01
C ILE A 268 11.01 -5.81 20.55
N LEU A 269 10.65 -6.85 21.30
CA LEU A 269 9.60 -7.78 20.89
C LEU A 269 8.19 -7.18 21.01
N LYS A 270 7.94 -6.29 21.97
CA LYS A 270 6.71 -5.49 22.01
C LYS A 270 6.64 -4.49 20.86
N LEU A 271 7.76 -3.86 20.49
CA LEU A 271 7.81 -3.00 19.29
C LEU A 271 7.50 -3.78 18.01
N MET A 272 8.03 -5.00 17.87
CA MET A 272 7.69 -5.86 16.72
C MET A 272 6.22 -6.27 16.76
N TRP A 273 5.70 -6.67 17.93
CA TRP A 273 4.29 -7.03 18.07
C TRP A 273 3.35 -5.87 17.72
N ASP A 274 3.65 -4.65 18.17
CA ASP A 274 2.86 -3.47 17.83
C ASP A 274 2.94 -3.11 16.34
N ALA A 275 3.97 -3.56 15.62
CA ALA A 275 4.09 -3.36 14.18
C ALA A 275 3.22 -4.32 13.34
N ILE A 276 2.88 -5.51 13.85
CA ILE A 276 2.23 -6.57 13.04
C ILE A 276 1.01 -7.26 13.68
N GLY A 277 0.90 -7.27 15.00
CA GLY A 277 -0.04 -8.11 15.75
C GLY A 277 -0.97 -7.37 16.73
N SER A 278 -0.67 -6.11 17.09
CA SER A 278 -1.66 -5.25 17.74
C SER A 278 -2.79 -4.90 16.77
N GLU A 279 -3.90 -4.32 17.28
CA GLU A 279 -4.99 -3.86 16.41
C GLU A 279 -4.50 -2.80 15.39
N PHE A 280 -3.56 -1.95 15.81
CA PHE A 280 -2.84 -1.03 14.91
C PHE A 280 -2.03 -1.76 13.85
N GLY A 281 -1.27 -2.80 14.23
CA GLY A 281 -0.53 -3.64 13.29
C GLY A 281 -1.44 -4.34 12.27
N GLY A 282 -2.57 -4.89 12.73
CA GLY A 282 -3.60 -5.48 11.88
C GLY A 282 -4.26 -4.48 10.95
N ARG A 283 -4.57 -3.26 11.42
CA ARG A 283 -5.04 -2.16 10.57
C ARG A 283 -4.00 -1.78 9.52
N HIS A 284 -2.71 -1.74 9.88
CA HIS A 284 -1.65 -1.46 8.91
C HIS A 284 -1.53 -2.55 7.84
N GLU A 285 -1.71 -3.82 8.19
CA GLU A 285 -1.82 -4.88 7.18
C GLU A 285 -2.99 -4.64 6.23
N LEU A 286 -4.18 -4.36 6.75
CA LEU A 286 -5.36 -4.08 5.92
C LEU A 286 -5.12 -2.88 4.98
N TYR A 287 -4.45 -1.84 5.49
CA TYR A 287 -4.07 -0.64 4.73
C TYR A 287 -3.11 -0.99 3.58
N GLU A 288 -1.99 -1.65 3.85
CA GLU A 288 -0.99 -1.93 2.81
C GLU A 288 -1.51 -2.90 1.75
N ILE A 289 -2.50 -3.73 2.08
CA ILE A 289 -3.14 -4.63 1.12
C ILE A 289 -4.14 -3.91 0.20
N ASN A 290 -4.87 -2.89 0.70
CA ASN A 290 -6.08 -2.41 0.01
C ASN A 290 -6.14 -0.90 -0.28
N TYR A 291 -5.32 -0.04 0.35
CA TYR A 291 -5.58 1.41 0.30
C TYR A 291 -5.59 1.98 -1.13
N SER A 292 -4.81 1.38 -2.05
CA SER A 292 -4.71 1.83 -3.44
C SER A 292 -5.70 1.17 -4.40
N GLY A 293 -6.57 0.28 -3.92
CA GLY A 293 -7.56 -0.45 -4.72
C GLY A 293 -7.62 -1.95 -4.38
N SER A 294 -8.63 -2.63 -4.93
CA SER A 294 -8.72 -4.09 -4.84
C SER A 294 -7.60 -4.78 -5.63
N GLN A 295 -7.35 -6.05 -5.32
CA GLN A 295 -6.32 -6.86 -5.98
C GLN A 295 -6.48 -6.92 -7.50
N ASP A 296 -7.72 -7.01 -7.99
CA ASP A 296 -7.98 -7.04 -9.42
C ASP A 296 -7.80 -5.65 -10.03
N GLU A 297 -8.29 -4.60 -9.37
CA GLU A 297 -8.25 -3.25 -9.94
C GLU A 297 -6.81 -2.72 -10.07
N ILE A 298 -5.93 -2.99 -9.10
CA ILE A 298 -4.50 -2.61 -9.22
C ILE A 298 -3.80 -3.36 -10.37
N ARG A 299 -4.18 -4.62 -10.64
CA ARG A 299 -3.64 -5.41 -11.76
C ARG A 299 -4.19 -4.95 -13.11
N LEU A 300 -5.50 -4.67 -13.17
CA LEU A 300 -6.14 -4.11 -14.36
C LEU A 300 -5.56 -2.74 -14.72
N GLN A 301 -5.31 -1.87 -13.75
CA GLN A 301 -4.69 -0.57 -14.00
C GLN A 301 -3.24 -0.71 -14.47
N CYS A 302 -2.48 -1.68 -13.94
CA CYS A 302 -1.16 -2.02 -14.46
C CYS A 302 -1.21 -2.48 -15.93
N LEU A 303 -2.15 -3.36 -16.29
CA LEU A 303 -2.34 -3.79 -17.67
C LEU A 303 -2.74 -2.62 -18.59
N ARG A 304 -3.73 -1.82 -18.18
CA ARG A 304 -4.18 -0.65 -18.93
C ARG A 304 -3.04 0.35 -19.15
N GLN A 305 -2.16 0.53 -18.16
CA GLN A 305 -0.97 1.38 -18.32
C GLN A 305 -0.03 0.82 -19.40
N ALA A 306 0.29 -0.47 -19.36
CA ALA A 306 1.16 -1.09 -20.36
C ALA A 306 0.58 -1.01 -21.78
N GLN A 307 -0.73 -1.16 -21.93
CA GLN A 307 -1.44 -1.00 -23.20
C GLN A 307 -1.43 0.46 -23.67
N SER A 308 -1.90 1.40 -22.84
CA SER A 308 -2.05 2.81 -23.21
C SER A 308 -0.71 3.53 -23.45
N SER A 309 0.40 3.06 -22.87
CA SER A 309 1.73 3.62 -23.12
C SER A 309 2.40 3.06 -24.38
N GLY A 310 1.82 2.07 -25.05
CA GLY A 310 2.44 1.33 -26.15
C GLY A 310 3.55 0.36 -25.71
N ASN A 311 3.72 0.12 -24.40
CA ASN A 311 4.71 -0.86 -23.92
C ASN A 311 4.29 -2.29 -24.30
N MET A 312 2.99 -2.59 -24.24
CA MET A 312 2.45 -3.88 -24.68
C MET A 312 2.72 -4.12 -26.16
N ASP A 313 2.54 -3.11 -27.01
CA ASP A 313 2.79 -3.24 -28.46
C ASP A 313 4.27 -3.50 -28.76
N LYS A 314 5.19 -2.87 -28.01
CA LYS A 314 6.63 -3.15 -28.12
C LYS A 314 6.98 -4.59 -27.71
N MET A 315 6.35 -5.10 -26.64
CA MET A 315 6.51 -6.50 -26.23
C MET A 315 5.95 -7.45 -27.30
N MET A 316 4.79 -7.14 -27.84
CA MET A 316 4.15 -7.96 -28.89
C MET A 316 4.97 -7.98 -30.17
N ALA A 317 5.55 -6.86 -30.59
CA ALA A 317 6.41 -6.81 -31.78
C ALA A 317 7.61 -7.77 -31.69
N MET A 318 8.14 -8.02 -30.49
CA MET A 318 9.19 -9.02 -30.29
C MET A 318 8.67 -10.45 -30.46
N VAL A 319 7.45 -10.72 -30.00
CA VAL A 319 6.75 -12.01 -30.20
C VAL A 319 6.45 -12.22 -31.68
N ASP A 320 5.88 -11.22 -32.35
CA ASP A 320 5.56 -11.28 -33.77
C ASP A 320 6.81 -11.51 -34.62
N ARG A 321 7.93 -10.88 -34.26
CA ARG A 321 9.22 -11.17 -34.89
C ARG A 321 9.61 -12.63 -34.73
N CYS A 322 9.58 -13.18 -33.52
CA CYS A 322 9.88 -14.59 -33.27
C CYS A 322 8.96 -15.53 -34.09
N LEU A 323 7.65 -15.27 -34.10
CA LEU A 323 6.68 -16.03 -34.88
C LEU A 323 6.92 -15.93 -36.39
N SER A 324 7.47 -14.81 -36.87
CA SER A 324 7.80 -14.64 -38.29
C SER A 324 9.02 -15.44 -38.74
N GLU A 325 9.83 -15.94 -37.80
CA GLU A 325 11.09 -16.66 -38.08
C GLU A 325 10.88 -18.16 -38.38
N TYR A 326 9.65 -18.67 -38.28
CA TYR A 326 9.29 -20.05 -38.66
C TYR A 326 7.85 -20.16 -39.17
N ASP A 327 7.57 -21.25 -39.90
CA ASP A 327 6.21 -21.67 -40.21
C ASP A 327 6.07 -23.19 -40.06
N GLN A 328 4.91 -23.73 -40.43
CA GLN A 328 4.61 -25.17 -40.33
C GLN A 328 5.56 -26.08 -41.12
N ASN A 329 6.41 -25.53 -41.99
CA ASN A 329 7.36 -26.25 -42.83
C ASN A 329 8.82 -26.09 -42.38
N GLY A 330 9.12 -25.32 -41.32
CA GLY A 330 10.48 -25.13 -40.80
C GLY A 330 10.85 -23.66 -40.59
N TRP A 331 12.15 -23.38 -40.56
CA TRP A 331 12.68 -22.04 -40.38
C TRP A 331 12.50 -21.19 -41.65
N THR A 332 12.08 -19.93 -41.48
CA THR A 332 12.01 -18.93 -42.57
C THR A 332 13.27 -18.05 -42.61
N VAL A 333 14.09 -18.09 -41.56
CA VAL A 333 15.37 -17.39 -41.46
C VAL A 333 16.53 -18.25 -41.95
N PRO A 334 17.50 -17.69 -42.70
CA PRO A 334 18.51 -18.48 -43.42
C PRO A 334 19.69 -18.98 -42.56
N HIS A 335 19.79 -18.53 -41.30
CA HIS A 335 20.94 -18.82 -40.45
C HIS A 335 20.77 -20.08 -39.59
N LEU A 336 19.59 -20.70 -39.61
CA LEU A 336 19.27 -21.91 -38.84
C LEU A 336 19.22 -23.14 -39.76
N HIS A 337 19.53 -24.30 -39.19
CA HIS A 337 19.40 -25.58 -39.88
C HIS A 337 17.97 -26.11 -39.71
N ASN A 338 17.30 -26.45 -40.81
CA ASN A 338 16.07 -27.25 -40.76
C ASN A 338 16.38 -28.67 -40.25
N ASN A 339 15.34 -29.36 -39.80
CA ASN A 339 15.48 -30.66 -39.13
C ASN A 339 15.30 -31.86 -40.07
N ASP A 340 15.19 -31.67 -41.39
CA ASP A 340 14.92 -32.74 -42.36
C ASP A 340 15.94 -33.89 -42.32
N ASP A 341 17.19 -33.59 -41.99
CA ASP A 341 18.30 -34.56 -41.91
C ASP A 341 18.26 -35.45 -40.66
N ILE A 342 17.57 -35.01 -39.60
CA ILE A 342 17.51 -35.68 -38.30
C ILE A 342 16.10 -36.06 -37.83
N ASN A 343 15.03 -35.58 -38.48
CA ASN A 343 13.67 -35.91 -38.08
C ASN A 343 13.35 -37.38 -38.41
N MET A 344 13.08 -38.19 -37.39
CA MET A 344 12.87 -39.64 -37.52
C MET A 344 11.39 -40.05 -37.50
N LEU A 345 10.44 -39.12 -37.44
CA LEU A 345 9.01 -39.45 -37.27
C LEU A 345 8.50 -40.34 -38.40
N ASP A 346 8.90 -40.05 -39.63
CA ASP A 346 8.57 -40.87 -40.80
C ASP A 346 9.08 -42.32 -40.71
N LYS A 347 10.23 -42.55 -40.07
CA LYS A 347 10.81 -43.90 -39.90
C LYS A 347 10.17 -44.67 -38.75
N LEU A 348 9.58 -43.96 -37.79
CA LEU A 348 8.95 -44.57 -36.61
C LEU A 348 7.47 -44.87 -36.83
N LEU A 349 6.81 -44.13 -37.72
CA LEU A 349 5.36 -44.15 -37.91
C LEU A 349 4.90 -44.75 -39.25
N LYS A 350 5.82 -45.06 -40.16
CA LYS A 350 5.58 -45.86 -41.37
C LYS A 350 6.06 -47.29 -41.13
#